data_AF-A0A4V1SDV6-F1
#
_entry.id   AF-A0A4V1SDV6-F1
#
_cell.length_a   1.000
_cell.length_b   1.000
_cell.length_c   1.000
_cell.angle_alpha   90.00
_cell.angle_beta   90.00
_cell.angle_gamma   90.00
#
_symmetry.space_group_name_H-M   'P 1'
#
loop_
_entity.id
_entity.type
_entity.pdbx_description
1 polymer ?
#
loop_
_entity_poly.entity_id
_entity_poly.type
_entity_poly.pdbx_seq_one_letter_code
_entity_poly.pdbx_strand_id
1 'polypeptide(L)'
;MKKDAEAGYANAPVAEQASSHRDSVTVNGRRLPYTATAGTLTIRDTEGKPTASMFYTAYTLDGSKPGTKRPITFFYNGGPGSPTFWLHMGSFAPVRLRTGNPEFIKPAPYDFGPNPDTLLDKTDMVFLDAIGAGYSRPLGDMKPAAFYGVDEDADAFAKAILRYVTKNGRWNSPKFIFGESYGTTRS
;
A
#
# COMPACT_ATOMS: atom_id res chain seq x y z
N MET A 1 -20.19 -20.08 -15.20
CA MET A 1 -19.11 -20.08 -14.19
C MET A 1 -18.08 -18.97 -14.40
N LYS A 2 -17.27 -18.94 -15.47
CA LYS A 2 -16.23 -17.88 -15.64
C LYS A 2 -16.82 -16.48 -15.86
N LYS A 3 -17.84 -16.36 -16.71
CA LYS A 3 -18.59 -15.10 -16.95
C LYS A 3 -19.37 -14.60 -15.73
N ASP A 4 -19.91 -15.51 -14.91
CA ASP A 4 -20.69 -15.14 -13.72
C ASP A 4 -19.77 -14.66 -12.59
N ALA A 5 -18.56 -15.23 -12.48
CA ALA A 5 -17.52 -14.73 -11.60
C ALA A 5 -16.98 -13.37 -12.06
N GLU A 6 -16.85 -13.17 -13.38
CA GLU A 6 -16.39 -11.89 -13.96
C GLU A 6 -17.37 -10.74 -13.71
N ALA A 7 -18.68 -11.00 -13.81
CA ALA A 7 -19.73 -10.02 -13.52
C ALA A 7 -19.82 -9.63 -12.03
N GLY A 8 -19.26 -10.45 -11.13
CA GLY A 8 -19.22 -10.22 -9.69
C GLY A 8 -17.99 -9.46 -9.19
N TYR A 9 -17.00 -9.18 -10.04
CA TYR A 9 -15.84 -8.39 -9.61
C TYR A 9 -16.22 -6.94 -9.40
N ALA A 10 -15.94 -6.43 -8.20
CA ALA A 10 -16.07 -5.02 -7.89
C ALA A 10 -15.21 -4.19 -8.85
N ASN A 11 -15.85 -3.31 -9.62
CA ASN A 11 -15.19 -2.31 -10.45
C ASN A 11 -14.76 -1.13 -9.57
N ALA A 12 -13.50 -0.71 -9.69
CA ALA A 12 -13.03 0.47 -8.97
C ALA A 12 -13.47 1.76 -9.72
N PRO A 13 -13.84 2.83 -9.00
CA PRO A 13 -14.08 4.11 -9.63
C PRO A 13 -12.79 4.71 -10.21
N VAL A 14 -12.93 5.48 -11.29
CA VAL A 14 -11.84 6.30 -11.85
C VAL A 14 -11.47 7.45 -10.92
N ALA A 15 -12.45 7.98 -10.18
CA ALA A 15 -12.22 9.01 -9.19
C ALA A 15 -11.51 8.40 -7.98
N GLU A 16 -10.39 9.01 -7.60
CA GLU A 16 -9.65 8.63 -6.40
C GLU A 16 -10.49 8.89 -5.15
N GLN A 17 -10.50 7.94 -4.23
CA GLN A 17 -11.15 8.07 -2.92
C GLN A 17 -10.12 7.90 -1.82
N ALA A 18 -10.34 8.55 -0.68
CA ALA A 18 -9.53 8.34 0.51
C ALA A 18 -10.36 8.56 1.77
N SER A 19 -10.08 7.78 2.80
CA SER A 19 -10.59 7.97 4.15
C SER A 19 -9.42 7.94 5.13
N SER A 20 -9.45 8.81 6.12
CA SER A 20 -8.36 8.96 7.08
C SER A 20 -8.85 8.99 8.52
N HIS A 21 -7.98 8.52 9.41
CA HIS A 21 -8.20 8.50 10.85
C HIS A 21 -6.89 8.83 11.56
N ARG A 22 -6.97 9.55 12.69
CA ARG A 22 -5.81 9.89 13.52
C ARG A 22 -5.71 8.95 14.69
N ASP A 23 -4.51 8.48 14.96
CA ASP A 23 -4.22 7.58 16.07
C ASP A 23 -2.76 7.78 16.54
N SER A 24 -2.27 6.95 17.45
CA SER A 24 -0.89 7.02 17.94
C SER A 24 -0.33 5.66 18.33
N VAL A 25 0.98 5.51 18.20
CA VAL A 25 1.73 4.32 18.62
C VAL A 25 2.88 4.73 19.53
N THR A 26 3.25 3.89 20.50
CA THR A 26 4.43 4.13 21.35
C THR A 26 5.59 3.30 20.85
N VAL A 27 6.69 3.95 20.51
CA VAL A 27 7.94 3.33 20.03
C VAL A 27 9.07 3.84 20.92
N ASN A 28 9.82 2.92 21.56
CA ASN A 28 10.92 3.27 22.47
C ASN A 28 10.54 4.31 23.54
N GLY A 29 9.35 4.15 24.14
CA GLY A 29 8.83 5.06 25.16
C GLY A 29 8.31 6.42 24.64
N ARG A 30 8.43 6.70 23.33
CA ARG A 30 7.93 7.93 22.71
C ARG A 30 6.60 7.70 22.01
N ARG A 31 5.59 8.51 22.35
CA ARG A 31 4.30 8.52 21.65
C ARG A 31 4.44 9.21 20.29
N LEU A 32 4.03 8.52 19.23
CA LEU A 32 4.05 8.96 17.85
C LEU A 32 2.61 9.13 17.35
N PRO A 33 2.06 10.37 17.31
CA PRO A 33 0.78 10.62 16.67
C PRO A 33 0.91 10.47 15.15
N TYR A 34 -0.06 9.84 14.51
CA TYR A 34 -0.07 9.65 13.07
C TYR A 34 -1.47 9.75 12.47
N THR A 35 -1.50 10.04 11.18
CA THR A 35 -2.69 9.92 10.34
C THR A 35 -2.57 8.65 9.49
N ALA A 36 -3.48 7.70 9.71
CA ALA A 36 -3.69 6.54 8.86
C ALA A 36 -4.65 6.92 7.72
N THR A 37 -4.35 6.52 6.49
CA THR A 37 -5.17 6.81 5.32
C THR A 37 -5.30 5.57 4.45
N ALA A 38 -6.51 5.15 4.13
CA ALA A 38 -6.77 4.16 3.09
C ALA A 38 -7.36 4.88 1.88
N GLY A 39 -6.92 4.54 0.67
CA GLY A 39 -7.42 5.21 -0.52
C GLY A 39 -7.00 4.56 -1.82
N THR A 40 -7.33 5.23 -2.92
CA THR A 40 -6.98 4.81 -4.27
C THR A 40 -6.21 5.89 -5.03
N LEU A 41 -5.34 5.44 -5.93
CA LEU A 41 -4.59 6.26 -6.88
C LEU A 41 -4.96 5.80 -8.28
N THR A 42 -5.35 6.75 -9.12
CA THR A 42 -5.69 6.44 -10.52
C THR A 42 -4.43 6.61 -11.35
N ILE A 43 -3.86 5.48 -11.80
CA ILE A 43 -2.74 5.48 -12.74
C ILE A 43 -3.25 5.67 -14.17
N ARG A 44 -2.45 6.33 -14.99
CA ARG A 44 -2.79 6.76 -16.35
C ARG A 44 -1.68 6.38 -17.31
N ASP A 45 -2.03 6.18 -18.58
CA ASP A 45 -1.05 6.07 -19.65
C ASP A 45 -0.49 7.44 -20.07
N THR A 46 0.40 7.44 -21.07
CA THR A 46 1.04 8.64 -21.61
C THR A 46 0.07 9.61 -22.28
N GLU A 47 -1.10 9.13 -22.70
CA GLU A 47 -2.17 9.95 -23.28
C GLU A 47 -3.13 10.49 -22.20
N GLY A 48 -2.90 10.14 -20.93
CA GLY A 48 -3.68 10.57 -19.79
C GLY A 48 -4.94 9.73 -19.54
N LYS A 49 -5.16 8.65 -20.29
CA LYS A 49 -6.30 7.75 -20.09
C LYS A 49 -6.10 6.93 -18.81
N PRO A 50 -7.11 6.80 -17.93
CA PRO A 50 -7.04 5.94 -16.75
C PRO A 50 -6.84 4.47 -17.15
N THR A 51 -5.86 3.80 -16.55
CA THR A 51 -5.55 2.40 -16.84
C THR A 51 -5.81 1.47 -15.65
N ALA A 52 -5.57 1.94 -14.41
CA ALA A 52 -5.91 1.18 -13.21
C ALA A 52 -6.16 2.08 -11.99
N SER A 53 -6.83 1.52 -10.99
CA SER A 53 -7.02 2.09 -9.66
C SER A 53 -6.19 1.26 -8.68
N MET A 54 -5.12 1.85 -8.15
CA MET A 54 -4.24 1.20 -7.18
C MET A 54 -4.67 1.58 -5.76
N PHE A 55 -5.02 0.58 -4.96
CA PHE A 55 -5.30 0.76 -3.54
C PHE A 55 -4.02 0.95 -2.75
N TYR A 56 -4.09 1.81 -1.73
CA TYR A 56 -3.02 2.01 -0.78
C TYR A 56 -3.53 2.16 0.64
N THR A 57 -2.67 1.79 1.59
CA THR A 57 -2.76 2.25 2.98
C THR A 57 -1.51 3.05 3.31
N ALA A 58 -1.65 4.20 3.96
CA ALA A 58 -0.54 5.08 4.31
C ALA A 58 -0.59 5.48 5.78
N TYR A 59 0.59 5.64 6.38
CA TYR A 59 0.79 6.14 7.73
C TYR A 59 1.76 7.32 7.68
N THR A 60 1.25 8.49 8.04
CA THR A 60 2.05 9.73 8.06
C THR A 60 2.18 10.21 9.49
N LEU A 61 3.42 10.42 9.95
CA LEU A 61 3.67 10.97 11.28
C LEU A 61 3.19 12.43 11.35
N ASP A 62 2.34 12.71 12.33
CA ASP A 62 1.79 14.05 12.53
C ASP A 62 2.88 15.04 12.99
N GLY A 63 2.71 16.31 12.65
CA GLY A 63 3.66 17.38 13.00
C GLY A 63 4.92 17.43 12.13
N SER A 64 5.15 16.45 11.27
CA SER A 64 6.16 16.54 10.21
C SER A 64 5.57 17.24 8.98
N LYS A 65 6.29 18.23 8.41
CA LYS A 65 5.83 18.91 7.19
C LYS A 65 6.10 18.02 5.97
N PRO A 66 5.09 17.72 5.12
CA PRO A 66 5.29 17.05 3.84
C PRO A 66 6.36 17.77 2.99
N GLY A 67 7.20 17.02 2.28
CA GLY A 67 8.25 17.61 1.42
C GLY A 67 9.47 18.17 2.15
N THR A 68 9.66 17.83 3.43
CA THR A 68 10.93 18.06 4.16
C THR A 68 11.84 16.83 4.08
N LYS A 69 12.99 16.86 4.79
CA LYS A 69 13.98 15.76 4.91
C LYS A 69 13.41 14.42 5.41
N ARG A 70 12.13 14.36 5.83
CA ARG A 70 11.50 13.12 6.29
C ARG A 70 11.32 12.13 5.13
N PRO A 71 11.91 10.92 5.22
CA PRO A 71 11.74 9.89 4.21
C PRO A 71 10.28 9.43 4.04
N ILE A 72 10.01 8.88 2.86
CA ILE A 72 8.82 8.10 2.58
C ILE A 72 9.24 6.76 1.97
N THR A 73 8.69 5.67 2.49
CA THR A 73 8.98 4.32 2.02
C THR A 73 7.74 3.69 1.43
N PHE A 74 7.87 3.17 0.21
CA PHE A 74 6.82 2.45 -0.49
C PHE A 74 7.05 0.94 -0.37
N PHE A 75 6.05 0.23 0.12
CA PHE A 75 6.10 -1.20 0.41
C PHE A 75 5.25 -1.98 -0.59
N TYR A 76 5.80 -3.09 -1.08
CA TYR A 76 5.08 -4.03 -1.94
C TYR A 76 5.47 -5.47 -1.60
N ASN A 77 4.46 -6.32 -1.41
CA ASN A 77 4.67 -7.75 -1.19
C ASN A 77 4.91 -8.49 -2.49
N GLY A 78 5.27 -9.77 -2.40
CA GLY A 78 5.44 -10.67 -3.55
C GLY A 78 4.18 -11.47 -3.88
N GLY A 79 4.35 -12.77 -4.09
CA GLY A 79 3.33 -13.69 -4.60
C GLY A 79 3.86 -14.45 -5.83
N PRO A 80 3.63 -14.01 -7.09
CA PRO A 80 2.94 -12.80 -7.52
C PRO A 80 1.44 -12.78 -7.17
N GLY A 81 0.86 -11.58 -7.03
CA GLY A 81 -0.58 -11.37 -6.78
C GLY A 81 -1.01 -11.24 -5.31
N SER A 82 -0.08 -11.19 -4.33
CA SER A 82 -0.45 -10.94 -2.93
C SER A 82 -0.71 -9.46 -2.68
N PRO A 83 -1.76 -9.10 -1.90
CA PRO A 83 -1.85 -7.76 -1.33
C PRO A 83 -0.71 -7.54 -0.34
N THR A 84 -0.48 -6.27 -0.01
CA THR A 84 0.61 -5.80 0.88
C THR A 84 0.43 -6.12 2.36
N PHE A 85 -0.54 -6.96 2.70
CA PHE A 85 -0.94 -7.20 4.08
C PHE A 85 0.18 -7.81 4.95
N TRP A 86 1.11 -8.58 4.36
CA TRP A 86 2.22 -9.18 5.11
C TRP A 86 3.21 -8.10 5.58
N LEU A 87 3.64 -7.20 4.70
CA LEU A 87 4.48 -6.07 5.11
C LEU A 87 3.71 -5.04 5.95
N HIS A 88 2.42 -4.90 5.69
CA HIS A 88 1.53 -3.99 6.39
C HIS A 88 1.21 -4.50 7.80
N MET A 89 0.28 -5.44 7.95
CA MET A 89 -0.21 -5.94 9.24
C MET A 89 0.65 -7.07 9.82
N GLY A 90 1.53 -7.69 9.04
CA GLY A 90 2.46 -8.71 9.54
C GLY A 90 3.79 -8.14 10.04
N SER A 91 4.19 -6.95 9.57
CA SER A 91 5.55 -6.42 9.81
C SER A 91 5.59 -4.98 10.35
N PHE A 92 5.31 -3.98 9.51
CA PHE A 92 5.80 -2.61 9.77
C PHE A 92 4.73 -1.57 10.13
N ALA A 93 3.45 -1.82 9.90
CA ALA A 93 2.41 -0.86 10.24
C ALA A 93 2.32 -0.59 11.75
N PRO A 94 1.82 0.57 12.20
CA PRO A 94 1.67 0.90 13.62
C PRO A 94 0.75 -0.04 14.41
N VAL A 95 -0.09 -0.80 13.71
CA VAL A 95 -0.93 -1.87 14.26
C VAL A 95 -0.63 -3.14 13.50
N ARG A 96 -0.37 -4.24 14.21
CA ARG A 96 -0.06 -5.54 13.60
C ARG A 96 -0.91 -6.66 14.17
N LEU A 97 -1.01 -7.75 13.41
CA LEU A 97 -1.50 -9.03 13.91
C LEU A 97 -0.53 -9.54 14.99
N ARG A 98 -1.07 -9.92 16.14
CA ARG A 98 -0.30 -10.57 17.20
C ARG A 98 -0.34 -12.07 16.98
N THR A 99 0.82 -12.65 16.71
CA THR A 99 1.00 -14.09 16.55
C THR A 99 1.82 -14.64 17.72
N GLY A 100 1.45 -15.82 18.22
CA GLY A 100 2.31 -16.59 19.10
C GLY A 100 3.42 -17.29 18.31
N ASN A 101 4.51 -17.66 18.98
CA ASN A 101 5.63 -18.38 18.38
C ASN A 101 5.84 -19.69 19.15
N PRO A 102 5.88 -20.90 18.55
CA PRO A 102 5.31 -21.39 17.29
C PRO A 102 4.02 -22.17 17.58
N GLU A 103 2.94 -21.46 17.89
CA GLU A 103 1.64 -22.09 18.19
C GLU A 103 0.68 -21.96 17.01
N PHE A 104 -0.15 -22.99 16.84
CA PHE A 104 -1.24 -22.94 15.87
C PHE A 104 -2.14 -21.72 16.14
N ILE A 105 -2.29 -20.86 15.13
CA ILE A 105 -3.19 -19.71 15.23
C ILE A 105 -4.63 -20.25 15.18
N LYS A 106 -5.36 -20.09 16.29
CA LYS A 106 -6.76 -20.47 16.39
C LYS A 106 -7.59 -19.72 15.32
N PRO A 107 -8.70 -20.31 14.85
CA PRO A 107 -9.68 -19.57 14.05
C PRO A 107 -10.11 -18.29 14.78
N ALA A 108 -10.65 -17.34 14.02
CA ALA A 108 -11.13 -16.06 14.53
C ALA A 108 -11.89 -16.20 15.88
N PRO A 109 -11.73 -15.24 16.81
CA PRO A 109 -11.18 -13.89 16.62
C PRO A 109 -9.64 -13.81 16.64
N TYR A 110 -9.10 -13.01 15.72
CA TYR A 110 -7.66 -12.72 15.63
C TYR A 110 -7.29 -11.52 16.51
N ASP A 111 -6.13 -11.56 17.18
CA ASP A 111 -5.64 -10.48 18.03
C ASP A 111 -4.82 -9.46 17.23
N PHE A 112 -5.15 -8.18 17.36
CA PHE A 112 -4.43 -7.05 16.79
C PHE A 112 -3.97 -6.11 17.89
N GLY A 113 -2.81 -5.50 17.74
CA GLY A 113 -2.34 -4.53 18.72
C GLY A 113 -1.28 -3.58 18.20
N PRO A 114 -0.89 -2.60 19.04
CA PRO A 114 0.18 -1.67 18.72
C PRO A 114 1.47 -2.40 18.35
N ASN A 115 2.17 -1.86 17.35
CA ASN A 115 3.44 -2.38 16.88
C ASN A 115 4.59 -1.47 17.37
N PRO A 116 5.31 -1.84 18.44
CA PRO A 116 6.46 -1.06 18.90
C PRO A 116 7.64 -1.12 17.91
N ASP A 117 7.62 -2.05 16.95
CA ASP A 117 8.66 -2.28 15.95
C ASP A 117 8.37 -1.58 14.60
N THR A 118 7.33 -0.74 14.56
CA THR A 118 6.97 0.02 13.36
C THR A 118 8.11 0.94 12.89
N LEU A 119 8.24 1.12 11.57
CA LEU A 119 9.21 2.05 10.98
C LEU A 119 8.75 3.52 11.00
N LEU A 120 7.58 3.81 11.58
CA LEU A 120 7.00 5.15 11.61
C LEU A 120 7.91 6.19 12.28
N ASP A 121 8.76 5.78 13.23
CA ASP A 121 9.71 6.70 13.85
C ASP A 121 10.82 7.16 12.88
N LYS A 122 11.04 6.43 11.77
CA LYS A 122 12.05 6.71 10.73
C LYS A 122 11.48 7.30 9.45
N THR A 123 10.34 6.79 8.98
CA THR A 123 9.80 7.07 7.63
C THR A 123 8.28 7.11 7.65
N ASP A 124 7.67 7.87 6.74
CA ASP A 124 6.25 7.66 6.44
C ASP A 124 6.13 6.44 5.53
N MET A 125 5.05 5.67 5.71
CA MET A 125 4.90 4.37 5.06
C MET A 125 3.71 4.39 4.12
N VAL A 126 3.87 3.85 2.92
CA VAL A 126 2.79 3.65 1.95
C VAL A 126 2.85 2.22 1.43
N PHE A 127 1.80 1.45 1.70
CA PHE A 127 1.63 0.08 1.27
C PHE A 127 0.78 0.08 0.00
N LEU A 128 1.34 -0.42 -1.11
CA LEU A 128 0.71 -0.37 -2.43
C LEU A 128 0.33 -1.79 -2.90
N ASP A 129 -0.96 -2.05 -3.08
CA ASP A 129 -1.41 -3.34 -3.60
C ASP A 129 -1.20 -3.41 -5.12
N ALA A 130 -0.55 -4.48 -5.61
CA ALA A 130 -0.39 -4.74 -7.03
C ALA A 130 -1.76 -4.78 -7.75
N ILE A 131 -1.82 -4.40 -9.02
CA ILE A 131 -3.08 -4.43 -9.77
C ILE A 131 -3.62 -5.86 -9.82
N GLY A 132 -4.90 -6.05 -9.44
CA GLY A 132 -5.51 -7.38 -9.32
C GLY A 132 -5.37 -8.04 -7.94
N ALA A 133 -4.53 -7.49 -7.05
CA ALA A 133 -4.43 -7.90 -5.65
C ALA A 133 -5.21 -6.95 -4.73
N GLY A 134 -5.68 -7.47 -3.58
CA GLY A 134 -6.38 -6.67 -2.57
C GLY A 134 -7.56 -5.90 -3.16
N TYR A 135 -7.53 -4.58 -3.05
CA TYR A 135 -8.55 -3.68 -3.62
C TYR A 135 -8.12 -2.98 -4.92
N SER A 136 -6.92 -3.25 -5.45
CA SER A 136 -6.46 -2.67 -6.71
C SER A 136 -7.11 -3.34 -7.92
N ARG A 137 -7.60 -2.56 -8.88
CA ARG A 137 -8.33 -3.07 -10.07
C ARG A 137 -7.88 -2.39 -11.36
N PRO A 138 -7.82 -3.11 -12.49
CA PRO A 138 -7.72 -2.47 -13.80
C PRO A 138 -8.95 -1.59 -14.07
N LEU A 139 -8.82 -0.57 -14.91
CA LEU A 139 -9.90 0.33 -15.32
C LEU A 139 -10.15 0.23 -16.83
N GLY A 140 -11.40 0.47 -17.23
CA GLY A 140 -11.81 0.41 -18.64
C GLY A 140 -11.58 -0.98 -19.26
N ASP A 141 -11.11 -1.01 -20.50
CA ASP A 141 -10.88 -2.24 -21.27
C ASP A 141 -9.48 -2.85 -21.06
N MET A 142 -8.76 -2.41 -20.02
CA MET A 142 -7.40 -2.88 -19.77
C MET A 142 -7.39 -4.36 -19.41
N LYS A 143 -6.61 -5.13 -20.17
CA LYS A 143 -6.48 -6.59 -19.97
C LYS A 143 -5.46 -6.90 -18.86
N PRO A 144 -5.59 -8.03 -18.16
CA PRO A 144 -4.64 -8.46 -17.14
C PRO A 144 -3.17 -8.45 -17.60
N ALA A 145 -2.91 -8.82 -18.86
CA ALA A 145 -1.56 -8.81 -19.45
C ALA A 145 -0.89 -7.43 -19.50
N ALA A 146 -1.63 -6.34 -19.31
CA ALA A 146 -1.05 -4.99 -19.21
C ALA A 146 -0.46 -4.70 -17.81
N PHE A 147 -0.69 -5.58 -16.83
CA PHE A 147 -0.23 -5.41 -15.45
C PHE A 147 0.52 -6.63 -14.91
N TYR A 148 0.39 -7.80 -15.55
CA TYR A 148 0.91 -9.06 -15.02
C TYR A 148 2.22 -9.42 -15.72
N GLY A 149 3.31 -9.02 -15.09
CA GLY A 149 4.67 -9.29 -15.50
C GLY A 149 5.63 -8.44 -14.66
N VAL A 150 6.93 -8.68 -14.76
CA VAL A 150 7.93 -7.94 -13.95
C VAL A 150 7.91 -6.46 -14.31
N ASP A 151 8.02 -6.17 -15.61
CA ASP A 151 8.10 -4.79 -16.11
C ASP A 151 6.75 -4.08 -16.01
N GLU A 152 5.65 -4.81 -16.25
CA GLU A 152 4.30 -4.28 -16.14
C GLU A 152 3.93 -3.91 -14.69
N ASP A 153 4.30 -4.74 -13.72
CA ASP A 153 4.14 -4.41 -12.30
C ASP A 153 4.99 -3.19 -11.93
N ALA A 154 6.27 -3.19 -12.33
CA ALA A 154 7.20 -2.10 -12.01
C ALA A 154 6.72 -0.76 -12.58
N ASP A 155 6.23 -0.73 -13.82
CA ASP A 155 5.63 0.46 -14.43
C ASP A 155 4.38 0.94 -13.67
N ALA A 156 3.49 0.01 -13.28
CA ALA A 156 2.30 0.35 -12.49
C ALA A 156 2.67 0.95 -11.13
N PHE A 157 3.66 0.37 -10.42
CA PHE A 157 4.16 0.92 -9.15
C PHE A 157 4.83 2.27 -9.34
N ALA A 158 5.67 2.45 -10.35
CA ALA A 158 6.32 3.72 -10.64
C ALA A 158 5.29 4.84 -10.87
N LYS A 159 4.25 4.57 -11.68
CA LYS A 159 3.14 5.50 -11.92
C LYS A 159 2.37 5.82 -10.66
N ALA A 160 2.10 4.83 -9.82
CA ALA A 160 1.41 5.03 -8.55
C ALA A 160 2.24 5.84 -7.55
N ILE A 161 3.54 5.56 -7.43
CA ILE A 161 4.48 6.32 -6.59
C ILE A 161 4.52 7.78 -7.06
N LEU A 162 4.68 8.02 -8.35
CA LEU A 162 4.67 9.36 -8.93
C LEU A 162 3.36 10.11 -8.61
N ARG A 163 2.22 9.42 -8.77
CA ARG A 163 0.90 9.97 -8.47
C ARG A 163 0.75 10.30 -6.98
N TYR A 164 1.14 9.38 -6.08
CA TYR A 164 1.09 9.58 -4.63
C TYR A 164 1.95 10.76 -4.20
N VAL A 165 3.20 10.80 -4.68
CA VAL A 165 4.17 11.86 -4.36
C VAL A 165 3.65 13.22 -4.80
N THR A 166 3.07 13.31 -6.00
CA THR A 166 2.47 14.55 -6.51
C THR A 166 1.26 14.97 -5.70
N LYS A 167 0.31 14.06 -5.48
CA LYS A 167 -0.94 14.32 -4.74
C LYS A 167 -0.68 14.79 -3.31
N ASN A 168 0.38 14.28 -2.67
CA ASN A 168 0.69 14.54 -1.26
C ASN A 168 1.87 15.52 -1.06
N GLY A 169 2.36 16.18 -2.12
CA GLY A 169 3.44 17.17 -2.01
C GLY A 169 4.77 16.61 -1.48
N ARG A 170 5.13 15.37 -1.83
CA ARG A 170 6.31 14.65 -1.31
C ARG A 170 7.52 14.66 -2.26
N TRP A 171 7.54 15.54 -3.24
CA TRP A 171 8.61 15.59 -4.25
C TRP A 171 10.01 15.72 -3.64
N ASN A 172 10.15 16.50 -2.58
CA ASN A 172 11.42 16.72 -1.90
C ASN A 172 11.75 15.69 -0.80
N SER A 173 10.84 14.77 -0.46
CA SER A 173 11.13 13.71 0.49
C SER A 173 12.08 12.68 -0.13
N PRO A 174 13.11 12.19 0.60
CA PRO A 174 13.84 10.99 0.20
C PRO A 174 12.86 9.82 0.03
N LYS A 175 12.98 9.08 -1.08
CA LYS A 175 12.08 7.98 -1.44
C LYS A 175 12.82 6.67 -1.33
N PHE A 176 12.21 5.71 -0.65
CA PHE A 176 12.72 4.35 -0.53
C PHE A 176 11.68 3.36 -1.01
N ILE A 177 12.18 2.25 -1.51
CA ILE A 177 11.42 1.12 -2.00
C ILE A 177 11.72 -0.07 -1.09
N PHE A 178 10.68 -0.80 -0.68
CA PHE A 178 10.81 -2.00 0.14
C PHE A 178 9.94 -3.13 -0.44
N GLY A 179 10.59 -4.07 -1.11
CA GLY A 179 9.95 -5.25 -1.70
C GLY A 179 10.32 -6.54 -0.96
N GLU A 180 9.34 -7.41 -0.69
CA GLU A 180 9.55 -8.76 -0.14
C GLU A 180 9.21 -9.85 -1.18
N SER A 181 10.00 -10.92 -1.25
CA SER A 181 9.79 -12.06 -2.15
C SER A 181 9.78 -11.61 -3.63
N TYR A 182 8.77 -11.97 -4.44
CA TYR A 182 8.62 -11.43 -5.81
C TYR A 182 8.51 -9.89 -5.85
N GLY A 183 8.22 -9.24 -4.72
CA GLY A 183 8.34 -7.80 -4.59
C GLY A 183 9.77 -7.32 -4.90
N THR A 184 10.79 -8.11 -4.59
CA THR A 184 12.20 -7.80 -4.87
C THR A 184 12.53 -7.80 -6.36
N THR A 185 11.90 -8.66 -7.17
CA THR A 185 12.17 -8.76 -8.62
C THR A 185 11.53 -7.63 -9.44
N ARG A 186 10.59 -6.88 -8.85
CA ARG A 186 9.83 -5.77 -9.48
C ARG A 186 10.07 -4.41 -8.82
N SER A 187 11.14 -4.32 -8.02
CA SER A 187 11.58 -3.12 -7.29
C SER A 187 12.71 -2.39 -8.01
#